data_AF-A0A2K3LMS9-F1
#
_entry.id   AF-A0A2K3LMS9-F1
#
_cell.length_a   1.000
_cell.length_b   1.000
_cell.length_c   1.000
_cell.angle_alpha   90.00
_cell.angle_beta   90.00
_cell.angle_gamma   90.00
#
_symmetry.space_group_name_H-M   'P 1'
#
loop_
_entity.id
_entity.type
_entity.pdbx_description
1 polymer ?
#
loop_
_entity_poly.entity_id
_entity_poly.type
_entity_poly.pdbx_seq_one_letter_code
_entity_poly.pdbx_strand_id
1 'polypeptide(L)'
;MSCVSQEVKDIYYLLEHEFLPSDLALKVLPLLNKISKLGGKFTFASSVPEVQFSQYVPALEKLATLRLLQQVSNVYQTMKIDNLAGLIPFFDFSVVEKISVDAVKQKFLSMKVDHMKNVVIFCKTSLEADGLKDHLASFAEQLNKARQLICPPDRKQSKLGALLPTLSEVVAKEHKRLLARKSIIEKRKEEQERQLLEMEREEESKKLRLQKVNDEAEKIRLEKESELRRKQRIQREMEEKEKEEARLLLEEHEKRFKLKGKKAPPIDKANLSRQTLLQISLIEQQKQRQDIEKKLQKLAKTMDHLERAKREEAAPLIEAAYQQRLVEERILH
;
A
#
# COMPACT_ATOMS: atom_id res chain seq x y z
N MET A 1 -52.52 -28.57 -0.73
CA MET A 1 -53.83 -28.22 -0.13
C MET A 1 -54.42 -29.35 0.75
N SER A 2 -53.62 -30.21 1.41
CA SER A 2 -54.14 -31.35 2.20
C SER A 2 -54.51 -31.00 3.65
N CYS A 3 -53.94 -29.95 4.24
CA CYS A 3 -54.08 -29.63 5.67
C CYS A 3 -54.98 -28.44 6.00
N VAL A 4 -55.87 -28.05 5.08
CA VAL A 4 -56.68 -26.82 5.18
C VAL A 4 -58.18 -27.18 5.10
N SER A 5 -59.06 -26.46 5.80
CA SER A 5 -60.50 -26.71 5.72
C SER A 5 -61.04 -26.43 4.32
N GLN A 6 -62.15 -27.08 3.97
CA GLN A 6 -62.69 -27.04 2.60
C GLN A 6 -63.10 -25.61 2.21
N GLU A 7 -63.63 -24.84 3.15
CA GLU A 7 -64.08 -23.45 2.94
C GLU A 7 -62.94 -22.54 2.47
N VAL A 8 -61.73 -22.68 3.04
CA VAL A 8 -60.57 -21.88 2.64
C VAL A 8 -60.05 -22.32 1.27
N LYS A 9 -60.14 -23.61 0.93
CA LYS A 9 -59.79 -24.10 -0.42
C LYS A 9 -60.76 -23.54 -1.46
N ASP A 10 -62.05 -23.52 -1.14
CA ASP A 10 -63.08 -23.01 -2.03
C ASP A 10 -62.91 -21.50 -2.25
N ILE A 11 -62.56 -20.72 -1.23
CA ILE A 11 -62.24 -19.29 -1.39
C ILE A 11 -61.01 -19.10 -2.27
N TYR A 12 -59.94 -19.87 -2.04
CA TYR A 12 -58.73 -19.78 -2.88
C TYR A 12 -59.04 -20.06 -4.34
N TYR A 13 -59.79 -21.14 -4.60
CA TYR A 13 -60.19 -21.51 -5.94
C TYR A 13 -61.08 -20.45 -6.61
N LEU A 14 -62.03 -19.87 -5.87
CA LEU A 14 -62.89 -18.81 -6.37
C LEU A 14 -62.12 -17.50 -6.67
N LEU A 15 -61.16 -17.12 -5.83
CA LEU A 15 -60.45 -15.84 -6.00
C LEU A 15 -59.30 -15.89 -7.02
N GLU A 16 -58.66 -17.05 -7.21
CA GLU A 16 -57.46 -17.18 -8.05
C GLU A 16 -57.70 -17.90 -9.39
N HIS A 17 -58.64 -18.85 -9.44
CA HIS A 17 -58.82 -19.71 -10.63
C HIS A 17 -60.11 -19.44 -11.40
N GLU A 18 -61.18 -19.06 -10.71
CA GLU A 18 -62.49 -18.82 -11.35
C GLU A 18 -62.65 -17.37 -11.84
N PHE A 19 -63.20 -17.23 -13.04
CA PHE A 19 -63.50 -15.94 -13.65
C PHE A 19 -65.02 -15.71 -13.66
N LEU A 20 -65.52 -15.03 -12.63
CA LEU A 20 -66.95 -14.79 -12.40
C LEU A 20 -67.23 -13.31 -12.10
N PRO A 21 -67.18 -12.42 -13.11
CA PRO A 21 -67.24 -10.96 -12.92
C PRO A 21 -68.52 -10.43 -12.26
N SER A 22 -69.63 -11.17 -12.31
CA SER A 22 -70.90 -10.78 -11.69
C SER A 22 -71.15 -11.47 -10.34
N ASP A 23 -70.70 -12.70 -10.18
CA ASP A 23 -71.16 -13.57 -9.08
C ASP A 23 -70.09 -13.80 -8.01
N LEU A 24 -68.84 -13.38 -8.24
CA LEU A 24 -67.72 -13.66 -7.36
C LEU A 24 -67.99 -13.21 -5.92
N ALA A 25 -68.41 -11.96 -5.74
CA ALA A 25 -68.66 -11.40 -4.42
C ALA A 25 -69.85 -12.07 -3.71
N LEU A 26 -70.91 -12.42 -4.45
CA LEU A 26 -72.07 -13.15 -3.92
C LEU A 26 -71.71 -14.56 -3.45
N LYS A 27 -70.80 -15.25 -4.15
CA LYS A 27 -70.33 -16.60 -3.78
C LYS A 27 -69.32 -16.58 -2.63
N VAL A 28 -68.50 -15.52 -2.52
CA VAL A 28 -67.49 -15.37 -1.46
C VAL A 28 -68.13 -14.98 -0.13
N LEU A 29 -69.20 -14.18 -0.12
CA LEU A 29 -69.90 -13.74 1.10
C LEU A 29 -70.31 -14.88 2.06
N PRO A 30 -71.02 -15.95 1.63
CA PRO A 30 -71.38 -17.04 2.54
C PRO A 30 -70.16 -17.82 3.06
N LEU A 31 -69.06 -17.86 2.32
CA LEU A 31 -67.82 -18.53 2.73
C LEU A 31 -67.05 -17.70 3.77
N LEU A 32 -66.99 -16.38 3.60
CA LEU A 32 -66.41 -15.47 4.59
C LEU A 32 -67.17 -15.50 5.92
N ASN A 33 -68.51 -15.55 5.86
CA ASN A 33 -69.36 -15.70 7.05
C ASN A 33 -69.15 -17.04 7.77
N LYS A 34 -68.82 -18.12 7.03
CA LYS A 34 -68.45 -19.42 7.63
C LYS A 34 -67.08 -19.34 8.29
N ILE A 35 -66.10 -18.71 7.65
CA ILE A 35 -64.74 -18.55 8.21
C ILE A 35 -64.72 -17.64 9.43
N SER A 36 -65.55 -16.60 9.48
CA SER A 36 -65.68 -15.76 10.68
C SER A 36 -66.17 -16.54 11.91
N LYS A 37 -66.83 -17.68 11.71
CA LYS A 37 -67.29 -18.59 12.78
C LYS A 37 -66.29 -19.71 13.07
N LEU A 38 -65.36 -19.96 12.15
CA LEU A 38 -64.24 -20.86 12.35
C LEU A 38 -63.19 -20.10 13.15
N GLY A 39 -63.21 -20.29 14.46
CA GLY A 39 -62.26 -19.70 15.40
C GLY A 39 -62.30 -20.56 16.64
N GLY A 40 -61.37 -21.51 16.73
CA GLY A 40 -61.34 -22.48 17.82
C GLY A 40 -59.98 -23.10 17.97
N LYS A 41 -59.70 -23.57 19.19
CA LYS A 41 -58.45 -24.22 19.59
C LYS A 41 -58.10 -25.35 18.62
N PHE A 42 -57.06 -25.18 17.82
CA PHE A 42 -56.38 -26.30 17.18
C PHE A 42 -55.68 -27.10 18.30
N THR A 43 -56.38 -28.09 18.85
CA THR A 43 -55.83 -29.24 19.62
C THR A 43 -54.68 -28.99 20.61
N PHE A 44 -54.99 -29.02 21.92
CA PHE A 44 -54.19 -29.45 23.10
C PHE A 44 -52.67 -29.17 23.23
N ALA A 45 -52.02 -28.35 22.38
CA ALA A 45 -50.63 -27.93 22.55
C ALA A 45 -50.56 -26.41 22.78
N SER A 46 -50.33 -26.05 24.04
CA SER A 46 -50.48 -24.72 24.66
C SER A 46 -49.46 -23.64 24.23
N SER A 47 -48.99 -23.61 22.98
CA SER A 47 -47.97 -22.62 22.57
C SER A 47 -48.22 -21.88 21.26
N VAL A 48 -49.37 -22.06 20.60
CA VAL A 48 -49.75 -21.26 19.42
C VAL A 48 -50.89 -20.31 19.80
N PRO A 49 -50.76 -18.98 19.58
CA PRO A 49 -51.84 -18.04 19.83
C PRO A 49 -53.10 -18.47 19.09
N GLU A 50 -54.25 -18.36 19.76
CA GLU A 50 -55.55 -18.71 19.21
C GLU A 50 -55.80 -17.88 17.93
N VAL A 51 -55.71 -18.52 16.75
CA VAL A 51 -55.87 -17.81 15.48
C VAL A 51 -57.35 -17.58 15.25
N GLN A 52 -57.84 -16.41 15.62
CA GLN A 52 -59.18 -15.97 15.25
C GLN A 52 -59.19 -15.56 13.78
N PHE A 53 -59.76 -16.39 12.91
CA PHE A 53 -59.83 -16.08 11.48
C PHE A 53 -60.67 -14.82 11.16
N SER A 54 -61.51 -14.37 12.11
CA SER A 54 -62.28 -13.14 12.05
C SER A 54 -61.42 -11.90 11.77
N GLN A 55 -60.17 -11.86 12.25
CA GLN A 55 -59.28 -10.71 12.03
C GLN A 55 -58.89 -10.53 10.55
N TYR A 56 -58.95 -11.60 9.76
CA TYR A 56 -58.58 -11.58 8.34
C TYR A 56 -59.77 -11.32 7.41
N VAL A 57 -61.00 -11.38 7.92
CA VAL A 57 -62.22 -11.18 7.11
C VAL A 57 -62.21 -9.83 6.40
N PRO A 58 -61.92 -8.68 7.05
CA PRO A 58 -61.89 -7.39 6.35
C PRO A 58 -60.82 -7.32 5.25
N ALA A 59 -59.69 -8.00 5.45
CA ALA A 59 -58.63 -8.06 4.45
C ALA A 59 -59.03 -8.93 3.25
N LEU A 60 -59.74 -10.03 3.50
CA LEU A 60 -60.29 -10.91 2.47
C LEU A 60 -61.42 -10.24 1.69
N GLU A 61 -62.29 -9.46 2.33
CA GLU A 61 -63.33 -8.65 1.67
C GLU A 61 -62.70 -7.60 0.74
N LYS A 62 -61.64 -6.92 1.22
CA LYS A 62 -60.86 -5.98 0.38
C LYS A 62 -60.23 -6.71 -0.81
N LEU A 63 -59.64 -7.89 -0.60
CA LEU A 63 -59.06 -8.70 -1.67
C LEU A 63 -60.11 -9.16 -2.69
N ALA A 64 -61.26 -9.64 -2.22
CA ALA A 64 -62.37 -10.05 -3.07
C ALA A 64 -62.88 -8.89 -3.93
N THR A 65 -62.97 -7.69 -3.35
CA THR A 65 -63.33 -6.46 -4.06
C THR A 65 -62.30 -6.11 -5.14
N LEU A 66 -61.01 -6.19 -4.83
CA LEU A 66 -59.94 -5.93 -5.80
C LEU A 66 -59.95 -6.94 -6.95
N ARG A 67 -60.14 -8.23 -6.65
CA ARG A 67 -60.25 -9.29 -7.66
C ARG A 67 -61.48 -9.09 -8.54
N LEU A 68 -62.63 -8.76 -7.96
CA LEU A 68 -63.84 -8.44 -8.71
C LEU A 68 -63.60 -7.25 -9.67
N LEU A 69 -63.04 -6.15 -9.17
CA LEU A 69 -62.73 -4.97 -9.99
C LEU A 69 -61.78 -5.32 -11.14
N GLN A 70 -60.79 -6.18 -10.90
CA GLN A 70 -59.89 -6.68 -11.94
C GLN A 70 -60.65 -7.48 -13.01
N GLN A 71 -61.54 -8.40 -12.60
CA GLN A 71 -62.34 -9.20 -13.52
C GLN A 71 -63.31 -8.34 -14.34
N VAL A 72 -64.02 -7.42 -13.68
CA VAL A 72 -64.95 -6.47 -14.31
C VAL A 72 -64.21 -5.58 -15.31
N SER A 73 -63.01 -5.11 -14.98
CA SER A 73 -62.18 -4.30 -15.88
C SER A 73 -61.75 -5.03 -17.16
N ASN A 74 -61.64 -6.35 -17.12
CA ASN A 74 -61.28 -7.13 -18.30
C ASN A 74 -62.47 -7.29 -19.27
N VAL A 75 -63.69 -7.40 -18.74
CA VAL A 75 -64.92 -7.61 -19.53
C VAL A 75 -65.57 -6.31 -19.96
N TYR A 76 -65.70 -5.34 -19.06
CA TYR A 76 -66.45 -4.11 -19.27
C TYR A 76 -65.52 -2.94 -19.53
N GLN A 77 -65.94 -2.06 -20.45
CA GLN A 77 -65.27 -0.78 -20.68
C GLN A 77 -65.89 0.36 -19.84
N THR A 78 -67.22 0.34 -19.69
CA THR A 78 -67.96 1.32 -18.90
C THR A 78 -69.06 0.62 -18.13
N MET A 79 -69.26 0.98 -16.86
CA MET A 79 -70.27 0.43 -15.97
C MET A 79 -70.91 1.53 -15.13
N LYS A 80 -72.21 1.45 -14.82
CA LYS A 80 -72.83 2.38 -13.87
C LYS A 80 -72.32 2.14 -12.45
N ILE A 81 -72.16 3.21 -11.68
CA ILE A 81 -71.76 3.14 -10.26
C ILE A 81 -72.76 2.28 -9.47
N ASP A 82 -74.07 2.47 -9.68
CA ASP A 82 -75.13 1.72 -8.99
C ASP A 82 -75.02 0.21 -9.22
N ASN A 83 -74.72 -0.19 -10.47
CA ASN A 83 -74.56 -1.59 -10.81
C ASN A 83 -73.32 -2.17 -10.12
N LEU A 84 -72.21 -1.42 -10.08
CA LEU A 84 -70.99 -1.86 -9.42
C LEU A 84 -71.18 -1.98 -7.90
N ALA A 85 -71.90 -1.04 -7.28
CA ALA A 85 -72.28 -1.11 -5.88
C ALA A 85 -73.17 -2.33 -5.60
N GLY A 86 -74.12 -2.65 -6.49
CA GLY A 86 -74.96 -3.84 -6.37
C GLY A 86 -74.20 -5.17 -6.48
N LEU A 87 -73.05 -5.19 -7.17
CA LEU A 87 -72.20 -6.38 -7.25
C LEU A 87 -71.37 -6.63 -5.99
N ILE A 88 -71.11 -5.60 -5.17
CA ILE A 88 -70.25 -5.71 -3.98
C ILE A 88 -71.11 -5.56 -2.72
N PRO A 89 -71.60 -6.66 -2.12
CA PRO A 89 -72.43 -6.60 -0.93
C PRO A 89 -71.64 -6.28 0.35
N PHE A 90 -70.30 -6.24 0.29
CA PHE A 90 -69.42 -6.08 1.46
C PHE A 90 -69.27 -4.62 1.91
N PHE A 91 -69.34 -3.68 0.98
CA PHE A 91 -68.91 -2.31 1.20
C PHE A 91 -69.82 -1.33 0.48
N ASP A 92 -70.07 -0.19 1.11
CA ASP A 92 -70.66 0.96 0.43
C ASP A 92 -69.72 1.49 -0.65
N PHE A 93 -70.30 2.13 -1.66
CA PHE A 93 -69.54 2.65 -2.80
C PHE A 93 -68.41 3.60 -2.37
N SER A 94 -68.57 4.39 -1.30
CA SER A 94 -67.50 5.27 -0.77
C SER A 94 -66.23 4.51 -0.37
N VAL A 95 -66.38 3.30 0.19
CA VAL A 95 -65.25 2.45 0.58
C VAL A 95 -64.67 1.73 -0.64
N VAL A 96 -65.54 1.26 -1.56
CA VAL A 96 -65.12 0.69 -2.84
C VAL A 96 -64.33 1.70 -3.67
N GLU A 97 -64.76 2.96 -3.70
CA GLU A 97 -64.07 4.06 -4.38
C GLU A 97 -62.69 4.28 -3.78
N LYS A 98 -62.57 4.33 -2.44
CA LYS A 98 -61.26 4.43 -1.76
C LYS A 98 -60.33 3.27 -2.11
N ILE A 99 -60.83 2.03 -2.06
CA ILE A 99 -60.07 0.84 -2.46
C ILE A 99 -59.65 0.94 -3.93
N SER A 100 -60.53 1.44 -4.79
CA SER A 100 -60.26 1.60 -6.23
C SER A 100 -59.19 2.65 -6.50
N VAL A 101 -59.22 3.78 -5.80
CA VAL A 101 -58.19 4.83 -5.90
C VAL A 101 -56.83 4.30 -5.46
N ASP A 102 -56.77 3.53 -4.37
CA ASP A 102 -55.55 2.85 -3.93
C ASP A 102 -55.04 1.87 -5.00
N ALA A 103 -55.92 1.08 -5.61
CA ALA A 103 -55.59 0.12 -6.66
C ALA A 103 -55.03 0.80 -7.92
N VAL A 104 -55.62 1.92 -8.33
CA VAL A 104 -55.15 2.72 -9.46
C VAL A 104 -53.79 3.35 -9.15
N LYS A 105 -53.59 3.87 -7.94
CA LYS A 105 -52.32 4.43 -7.48
C LYS A 105 -51.19 3.39 -7.50
N GLN A 106 -51.47 2.16 -7.12
CA GLN A 106 -50.52 1.05 -7.15
C GLN A 106 -50.33 0.42 -8.54
N LYS A 107 -50.98 0.96 -9.59
CA LYS A 107 -50.98 0.42 -10.96
C LYS A 107 -51.53 -1.01 -11.06
N PHE A 108 -52.36 -1.43 -10.11
CA PHE A 108 -53.03 -2.73 -10.14
C PHE A 108 -54.25 -2.72 -11.09
N LEU A 109 -54.93 -1.58 -11.18
CA LEU A 109 -56.13 -1.38 -12.00
C LEU A 109 -56.02 -0.04 -12.76
N SER A 110 -56.62 0.03 -13.95
CA SER A 110 -56.76 1.29 -14.69
C SER A 110 -58.24 1.65 -14.84
N MET A 111 -58.70 2.61 -14.03
CA MET A 111 -60.11 2.97 -13.92
C MET A 111 -60.27 4.47 -13.67
N LYS A 112 -61.34 5.05 -14.18
CA LYS A 112 -61.76 6.43 -13.96
C LYS A 112 -63.21 6.44 -13.48
N VAL A 113 -63.53 7.25 -12.48
CA VAL A 113 -64.89 7.42 -11.97
C VAL A 113 -65.40 8.80 -12.39
N ASP A 114 -66.49 8.83 -13.14
CA ASP A 114 -67.21 10.04 -13.51
C ASP A 114 -68.51 10.12 -12.69
N HIS A 115 -68.45 10.90 -11.62
CA HIS A 115 -69.59 11.14 -10.72
C HIS A 115 -70.70 11.97 -11.37
N MET A 116 -70.40 12.83 -12.35
CA MET A 116 -71.44 13.63 -13.01
C MET A 116 -72.38 12.74 -13.84
N LYS A 117 -71.82 11.68 -14.44
CA LYS A 117 -72.56 10.71 -15.24
C LYS A 117 -72.92 9.43 -14.47
N ASN A 118 -72.51 9.31 -13.21
CA ASN A 118 -72.62 8.10 -12.39
C ASN A 118 -72.07 6.84 -13.09
N VAL A 119 -70.92 6.96 -13.76
CA VAL A 119 -70.28 5.84 -14.47
C VAL A 119 -68.82 5.66 -14.07
N VAL A 120 -68.43 4.40 -14.05
CA VAL A 120 -67.06 3.92 -13.93
C VAL A 120 -66.58 3.52 -15.31
N ILE A 121 -65.51 4.15 -15.77
CA ILE A 121 -64.86 3.87 -17.05
C ILE A 121 -63.59 3.08 -16.75
N PHE A 122 -63.59 1.81 -17.12
CA PHE A 122 -62.41 0.96 -17.08
C PHE A 122 -61.56 1.29 -18.29
N CYS A 123 -60.48 2.03 -18.04
CA CYS A 123 -59.49 2.26 -19.06
C CYS A 123 -58.69 0.98 -19.20
N LYS A 124 -59.06 0.12 -20.17
CA LYS A 124 -58.05 -0.77 -20.74
C LYS A 124 -56.90 0.15 -21.12
N THR A 125 -55.74 -0.05 -20.49
CA THR A 125 -54.49 0.57 -20.90
C THR A 125 -54.49 0.47 -22.42
N SER A 126 -54.49 1.64 -23.05
CA SER A 126 -54.65 1.86 -24.48
C SER A 126 -54.08 0.72 -25.31
N LEU A 127 -54.70 0.41 -26.45
CA LEU A 127 -54.21 -0.48 -27.52
C LEU A 127 -52.66 -0.58 -27.61
N GLU A 128 -51.95 0.51 -27.35
CA GLU A 128 -50.50 0.73 -27.31
C GLU A 128 -49.65 0.04 -26.20
N ALA A 129 -50.16 -0.34 -25.02
CA ALA A 129 -49.27 -0.55 -23.86
C ALA A 129 -48.84 -2.00 -23.58
N ASP A 130 -49.73 -2.99 -23.76
CA ASP A 130 -49.45 -4.40 -23.41
C ASP A 130 -49.80 -5.39 -24.54
N GLY A 131 -50.87 -5.13 -25.31
CA GLY A 131 -51.26 -6.02 -26.42
C GLY A 131 -50.35 -5.87 -27.66
N LEU A 132 -50.15 -4.63 -28.14
CA LEU A 132 -49.46 -4.41 -29.41
C LEU A 132 -47.98 -4.85 -29.44
N LYS A 133 -47.29 -4.87 -28.30
CA LYS A 133 -45.90 -5.34 -28.22
C LYS A 133 -45.78 -6.84 -28.52
N ASP A 134 -46.74 -7.61 -28.03
CA ASP A 134 -46.73 -9.07 -28.17
C ASP A 134 -47.57 -9.56 -29.36
N HIS A 135 -48.28 -8.68 -30.07
CA HIS A 135 -49.05 -9.07 -31.26
C HIS A 135 -48.15 -9.66 -32.36
N LEU A 136 -46.98 -9.07 -32.63
CA LEU A 136 -46.05 -9.65 -33.62
C LEU A 136 -45.45 -10.97 -33.13
N ALA A 137 -45.16 -11.08 -31.83
CA ALA A 137 -44.61 -12.30 -31.25
C ALA A 137 -45.64 -13.45 -31.26
N SER A 138 -46.86 -13.19 -30.80
CA SER A 138 -47.97 -14.13 -30.83
C SER A 138 -48.38 -14.50 -32.25
N PHE A 139 -48.40 -13.54 -33.18
CA PHE A 139 -48.61 -13.82 -34.60
C PHE A 139 -47.49 -14.71 -35.16
N ALA A 140 -46.23 -14.40 -34.89
CA ALA A 140 -45.11 -15.22 -35.34
C ALA A 140 -45.15 -16.64 -34.74
N GLU A 141 -45.55 -16.77 -33.48
CA GLU A 141 -45.70 -18.07 -32.82
C GLU A 141 -46.85 -18.87 -33.44
N GLN A 142 -48.02 -18.27 -33.62
CA GLN A 142 -49.17 -18.91 -34.26
C GLN A 142 -48.88 -19.27 -35.72
N LEU A 143 -48.22 -18.38 -36.47
CA LEU A 143 -47.79 -18.63 -37.84
C LEU A 143 -46.77 -19.78 -37.89
N ASN A 144 -45.82 -19.83 -36.95
CA ASN A 144 -44.86 -20.94 -36.86
C ASN A 144 -45.56 -22.27 -36.51
N LYS A 145 -46.55 -22.27 -35.61
CA LYS A 145 -47.38 -23.45 -35.33
C LYS A 145 -48.13 -23.89 -36.59
N ALA A 146 -48.78 -22.97 -37.30
CA ALA A 146 -49.47 -23.25 -38.55
C ALA A 146 -48.51 -23.78 -39.63
N ARG A 147 -47.33 -23.16 -39.76
CA ARG A 147 -46.26 -23.61 -40.67
C ARG A 147 -45.80 -25.02 -40.34
N GLN A 148 -45.61 -25.36 -39.07
CA GLN A 148 -45.21 -26.71 -38.64
C GLN A 148 -46.27 -27.76 -38.97
N LEU A 149 -47.57 -27.39 -38.95
CA LEU A 149 -48.67 -28.28 -39.33
C LEU A 149 -48.79 -28.45 -40.85
N ILE A 150 -48.63 -27.36 -41.62
CA ILE A 150 -48.80 -27.37 -43.08
C ILE A 150 -47.56 -27.96 -43.78
N CYS A 151 -46.37 -27.55 -43.35
CA CYS A 151 -45.09 -27.99 -43.87
C CYS A 151 -44.26 -28.53 -42.71
N PRO A 152 -44.52 -29.76 -42.23
CA PRO A 152 -43.68 -30.37 -41.22
C PRO A 152 -42.24 -30.35 -41.72
N PRO A 153 -41.27 -29.88 -40.91
CA PRO A 153 -39.90 -29.81 -41.35
C PRO A 153 -39.49 -31.21 -41.78
N ASP A 154 -39.08 -31.35 -43.04
CA ASP A 154 -38.55 -32.62 -43.55
C ASP A 154 -37.58 -33.17 -42.51
N ARG A 155 -37.75 -34.43 -42.10
CA ARG A 155 -36.75 -35.18 -41.32
C ARG A 155 -35.45 -35.40 -42.13
N LYS A 156 -35.11 -34.49 -43.04
CA LYS A 156 -33.82 -34.44 -43.72
C LYS A 156 -32.78 -34.34 -42.62
N GLN A 157 -31.92 -35.36 -42.58
CA GLN A 157 -30.82 -35.54 -41.64
C GLN A 157 -30.26 -34.18 -41.24
N SER A 158 -30.29 -33.89 -39.93
CA SER A 158 -29.92 -32.59 -39.38
C SER A 158 -28.63 -32.09 -40.05
N LYS A 159 -28.58 -30.81 -40.44
CA LYS A 159 -27.35 -30.17 -40.92
C LYS A 159 -26.17 -30.36 -39.96
N LEU A 160 -26.42 -30.74 -38.70
CA LEU A 160 -25.42 -31.20 -37.74
C LEU A 160 -24.58 -32.36 -38.30
N GLY A 161 -25.18 -33.36 -38.95
CA GLY A 161 -24.46 -34.52 -39.50
C GLY A 161 -23.40 -34.13 -40.53
N ALA A 162 -23.68 -33.11 -41.35
CA ALA A 162 -22.72 -32.54 -42.30
C ALA A 162 -21.65 -31.65 -41.64
N LEU A 163 -21.94 -31.11 -40.44
CA LEU A 163 -21.01 -30.29 -39.67
C LEU A 163 -20.10 -31.11 -38.75
N LEU A 164 -20.44 -32.38 -38.46
CA LEU A 164 -19.66 -33.25 -37.57
C LEU A 164 -18.21 -33.48 -38.06
N PRO A 165 -17.93 -33.75 -39.35
CA PRO A 165 -16.55 -33.92 -39.83
C PRO A 165 -15.74 -32.63 -39.66
N THR A 166 -16.31 -31.49 -40.05
CA THR A 166 -15.69 -30.17 -39.89
C THR A 166 -15.41 -29.86 -38.43
N LEU A 167 -16.34 -30.21 -37.53
CA LEU A 167 -16.18 -30.00 -36.10
C LEU A 167 -15.04 -30.84 -35.53
N SER A 168 -14.88 -32.09 -35.95
CA SER A 168 -13.78 -32.96 -35.53
C SER A 168 -12.41 -32.37 -35.89
N GLU A 169 -12.28 -31.85 -37.11
CA GLU A 169 -11.04 -31.19 -37.55
C GLU A 169 -10.75 -29.90 -36.78
N VAL A 170 -11.78 -29.08 -36.52
CA VAL A 170 -11.66 -27.86 -35.72
C VAL A 170 -11.23 -28.19 -34.29
N VAL A 171 -11.83 -29.21 -33.68
CA VAL A 171 -11.45 -29.67 -32.33
C VAL A 171 -10.01 -30.15 -32.28
N ALA A 172 -9.55 -30.92 -33.26
CA ALA A 172 -8.16 -31.39 -33.33
C ALA A 172 -7.16 -30.23 -33.48
N LYS A 173 -7.48 -29.21 -34.29
CA LYS A 173 -6.67 -28.00 -34.45
C LYS A 173 -6.61 -27.19 -33.16
N GLU A 174 -7.75 -26.97 -32.51
CA GLU A 174 -7.82 -26.25 -31.23
C GLU A 174 -7.08 -27.01 -30.12
N HIS A 175 -7.16 -28.34 -30.08
CA HIS A 175 -6.41 -29.14 -29.12
C HIS A 175 -4.89 -28.97 -29.28
N LYS A 176 -4.37 -29.03 -30.51
CA LYS A 176 -2.94 -28.76 -30.78
C LYS A 176 -2.54 -27.34 -30.38
N ARG A 177 -3.40 -26.35 -30.67
CA ARG A 177 -3.17 -24.95 -30.27
C ARG A 177 -3.12 -24.78 -28.75
N LEU A 178 -4.01 -25.45 -28.02
CA LEU A 178 -4.03 -25.44 -26.56
C LEU A 178 -2.80 -26.11 -25.95
N LEU A 179 -2.34 -27.24 -26.51
CA LEU A 179 -1.10 -27.88 -26.07
C LEU A 179 0.12 -26.97 -26.30
N ALA A 180 0.23 -26.35 -27.47
CA ALA A 180 1.29 -25.39 -27.76
C ALA A 180 1.23 -24.21 -26.77
N ARG A 181 0.05 -23.66 -26.51
CA ARG A 181 -0.16 -22.59 -25.53
C ARG A 181 0.23 -23.01 -24.12
N LYS A 182 -0.09 -24.24 -23.71
CA LYS A 182 0.31 -24.79 -22.40
C LYS A 182 1.83 -24.79 -22.26
N SER A 183 2.54 -25.28 -23.28
CA SER A 183 4.02 -25.33 -23.27
C SER A 183 4.66 -23.94 -23.17
N ILE A 184 4.08 -22.93 -23.83
CA ILE A 184 4.57 -21.55 -23.77
C ILE A 184 4.34 -20.95 -22.38
N ILE A 185 3.16 -21.20 -21.79
CA ILE A 185 2.83 -20.70 -20.45
C ILE A 185 3.74 -21.34 -19.41
N GLU A 186 4.02 -22.64 -19.52
CA GLU A 186 4.90 -23.37 -18.61
C GLU A 186 6.33 -22.83 -18.67
N LYS A 187 6.89 -22.64 -19.87
CA LYS A 187 8.21 -21.99 -20.04
C LYS A 187 8.28 -20.59 -19.44
N ARG A 188 7.25 -19.77 -19.65
CA ARG A 188 7.20 -18.41 -19.07
C ARG A 188 7.12 -18.44 -17.54
N LYS A 189 6.41 -19.41 -16.96
CA LYS A 189 6.36 -19.60 -15.50
C LYS A 189 7.72 -20.01 -14.94
N GLU A 190 8.40 -20.95 -15.60
CA GLU A 190 9.75 -21.36 -15.21
C GLU A 190 10.75 -20.19 -15.32
N GLU A 191 10.69 -19.41 -16.39
CA GLU A 191 11.54 -18.21 -16.56
C GLU A 191 11.27 -17.17 -15.47
N GLN A 192 10.00 -16.91 -15.16
CA GLN A 192 9.62 -15.98 -14.10
C GLN A 192 10.07 -16.47 -12.72
N GLU A 193 9.95 -17.77 -12.42
CA GLU A 193 10.43 -18.38 -11.18
C GLU A 193 11.96 -18.28 -11.06
N ARG A 194 12.70 -18.51 -12.16
CA ARG A 194 14.16 -18.32 -12.20
C ARG A 194 14.55 -16.88 -11.91
N GLN A 195 13.87 -15.91 -12.51
CA GLN A 195 14.12 -14.48 -12.27
C GLN A 195 13.87 -14.11 -10.81
N LEU A 196 12.77 -14.59 -10.22
CA LEU A 196 12.47 -14.33 -8.81
C LEU A 196 13.54 -14.93 -7.89
N LEU A 197 13.99 -16.15 -8.16
CA LEU A 197 15.05 -16.81 -7.39
C LEU A 197 16.39 -16.08 -7.51
N GLU A 198 16.71 -15.53 -8.70
CA GLU A 198 17.91 -14.72 -8.90
C GLU A 198 17.85 -13.40 -8.13
N MET A 199 16.70 -12.71 -8.17
CA MET A 199 16.46 -11.50 -7.39
C MET A 199 16.56 -11.76 -5.87
N GLU A 200 16.00 -12.87 -5.39
CA GLU A 200 16.08 -13.25 -3.97
C GLU A 200 17.53 -13.51 -3.54
N ARG A 201 18.32 -14.24 -4.35
CA ARG A 201 19.75 -14.45 -4.09
C ARG A 201 20.53 -13.14 -4.09
N GLU A 202 20.22 -12.21 -5.00
CA GLU A 202 20.83 -10.89 -4.99
C GLU A 202 20.49 -10.11 -3.72
N GLU A 203 19.24 -10.12 -3.28
CA GLU A 203 18.80 -9.47 -2.04
C GLU A 203 19.48 -10.07 -0.81
N GLU A 204 19.57 -11.40 -0.72
CA GLU A 204 20.32 -12.08 0.33
C GLU A 204 21.80 -11.68 0.32
N SER A 205 22.43 -11.64 -0.86
CA SER A 205 23.82 -11.22 -1.00
C SER A 205 24.03 -9.76 -0.59
N LYS A 206 23.09 -8.86 -0.89
CA LYS A 206 23.10 -7.45 -0.48
C LYS A 206 22.95 -7.32 1.04
N LYS A 207 22.03 -8.08 1.66
CA LYS A 207 21.87 -8.13 3.13
C LYS A 207 23.15 -8.60 3.81
N LEU A 208 23.77 -9.66 3.30
CA LEU A 208 25.04 -10.16 3.86
C LEU A 208 26.18 -9.14 3.70
N ARG A 209 26.27 -8.44 2.55
CA ARG A 209 27.25 -7.37 2.36
C ARG A 209 27.04 -6.21 3.33
N LEU A 210 25.79 -5.78 3.53
CA LEU A 210 25.45 -4.74 4.49
C LEU A 210 25.80 -5.15 5.92
N GLN A 211 25.53 -6.41 6.31
CA GLN A 211 25.96 -6.94 7.60
C GLN A 211 27.48 -6.89 7.76
N LYS A 212 28.25 -7.37 6.78
CA LYS A 212 29.72 -7.29 6.81
C LYS A 212 30.25 -5.88 6.94
N VAL A 213 29.68 -4.93 6.18
CA VAL A 213 30.07 -3.51 6.27
C VAL A 213 29.76 -2.93 7.65
N ASN A 214 28.61 -3.28 8.23
CA ASN A 214 28.27 -2.86 9.59
C ASN A 214 29.22 -3.48 10.64
N ASP A 215 29.52 -4.77 10.54
CA ASP A 215 30.44 -5.46 11.44
C ASP A 215 31.86 -4.86 11.35
N GLU A 216 32.33 -4.54 10.15
CA GLU A 216 33.61 -3.87 9.92
C GLU A 216 33.61 -2.45 10.50
N ALA A 217 32.52 -1.69 10.32
CA ALA A 217 32.38 -0.35 10.89
C ALA A 217 32.36 -0.39 12.44
N GLU A 218 31.69 -1.37 13.05
CA GLU A 218 31.72 -1.58 14.50
C GLU A 218 33.12 -1.94 15.01
N LYS A 219 33.84 -2.81 14.30
CA LYS A 219 35.24 -3.13 14.63
C LYS A 219 36.12 -1.88 14.58
N ILE A 220 36.02 -1.08 13.53
CA ILE A 220 36.78 0.18 13.41
C ILE A 220 36.41 1.15 14.53
N ARG A 221 35.12 1.23 14.93
CA ARG A 221 34.69 2.06 16.05
C ARG A 221 35.30 1.59 17.37
N LEU A 222 35.28 0.28 17.63
CA LEU A 222 35.86 -0.33 18.82
C LEU A 222 37.39 -0.16 18.86
N GLU A 223 38.07 -0.31 17.71
CA GLU A 223 39.50 -0.07 17.58
C GLU A 223 39.85 1.39 17.90
N LYS A 224 39.15 2.36 17.29
CA LYS A 224 39.33 3.79 17.60
C LYS A 224 39.09 4.10 19.07
N GLU A 225 38.04 3.54 19.69
CA GLU A 225 37.78 3.71 21.13
C GLU A 225 38.92 3.11 21.97
N SER A 226 39.43 1.94 21.58
CA SER A 226 40.57 1.29 22.24
C SER A 226 41.85 2.10 22.10
N GLU A 227 42.11 2.69 20.93
CA GLU A 227 43.25 3.54 20.67
C GLU A 227 43.17 4.84 21.47
N LEU A 228 42.00 5.47 21.56
CA LEU A 228 41.80 6.65 22.40
C LEU A 228 42.05 6.33 23.87
N ARG A 229 41.55 5.19 24.38
CA ARG A 229 41.87 4.73 25.74
C ARG A 229 43.36 4.48 25.95
N ARG A 230 44.05 3.87 24.97
CA ARG A 230 45.50 3.65 25.03
C ARG A 230 46.26 4.98 25.02
N LYS A 231 45.91 5.91 24.13
CA LYS A 231 46.50 7.25 24.07
C LYS A 231 46.31 8.01 25.37
N GLN A 232 45.13 7.95 25.99
CA GLN A 232 44.87 8.57 27.29
C GLN A 232 45.70 7.93 28.42
N ARG A 233 45.89 6.61 28.42
CA ARG A 233 46.79 5.94 29.39
C ARG A 233 48.24 6.41 29.21
N ILE A 234 48.73 6.40 27.97
CA ILE A 234 50.09 6.84 27.63
C ILE A 234 50.30 8.31 28.00
N GLN A 235 49.32 9.18 27.74
CA GLN A 235 49.40 10.60 28.13
C GLN A 235 49.53 10.78 29.64
N ARG A 236 48.75 10.04 30.44
CA ARG A 236 48.88 10.07 31.91
C ARG A 236 50.24 9.55 32.38
N GLU A 237 50.72 8.45 31.82
CA GLU A 237 52.05 7.91 32.13
C GLU A 237 53.17 8.87 31.74
N MET A 238 53.05 9.57 30.61
CA MET A 238 54.02 10.59 30.19
C MET A 238 54.00 11.82 31.09
N GLU A 239 52.81 12.30 31.50
CA GLU A 239 52.70 13.42 32.44
C GLU A 239 53.27 13.09 33.83
N GLU A 240 53.07 11.86 34.31
CA GLU A 240 53.68 11.38 35.55
C GLU A 240 55.21 11.31 35.44
N LYS A 241 55.73 10.71 34.36
CA LYS A 241 57.17 10.68 34.08
C LYS A 241 57.77 12.08 33.91
N GLU A 242 57.09 12.99 33.24
CA GLU A 242 57.57 14.37 33.08
C GLU A 242 57.62 15.11 34.42
N LYS A 243 56.64 14.90 35.31
CA LYS A 243 56.68 15.44 36.68
C LYS A 243 57.83 14.85 37.50
N GLU A 244 58.11 13.56 37.37
CA GLU A 244 59.25 12.92 38.02
C GLU A 244 60.59 13.43 37.49
N GLU A 245 60.75 13.51 36.16
CA GLU A 245 61.96 14.05 35.54
C GLU A 245 62.17 15.55 35.84
N ALA A 246 61.10 16.36 35.87
CA ALA A 246 61.17 17.76 36.26
C ALA A 246 61.61 17.93 37.72
N ARG A 247 61.16 17.05 38.64
CA ARG A 247 61.63 17.03 40.03
C ARG A 247 63.12 16.71 40.11
N LEU A 248 63.59 15.68 39.39
CA LEU A 248 65.00 15.29 39.37
C LEU A 248 65.89 16.39 38.76
N LEU A 249 65.45 17.04 37.68
CA LEU A 249 66.20 18.13 37.05
C LEU A 249 66.25 19.38 37.93
N LEU A 250 65.19 19.71 38.67
CA LEU A 250 65.23 20.76 39.69
C LEU A 250 66.26 20.45 40.78
N GLU A 251 66.29 19.22 41.28
CA GLU A 251 67.30 18.79 42.25
C GLU A 251 68.74 18.87 41.68
N GLU A 252 68.94 18.48 40.42
CA GLU A 252 70.25 18.60 39.77
C GLU A 252 70.65 20.07 39.58
N HIS A 253 69.71 20.93 39.19
CA HIS A 253 69.94 22.37 39.06
C HIS A 253 70.29 23.00 40.42
N GLU A 254 69.57 22.65 41.49
CA GLU A 254 69.87 23.09 42.86
C GLU A 254 71.24 22.62 43.33
N LYS A 255 71.63 21.36 43.03
CA LYS A 255 72.96 20.82 43.35
C LYS A 255 74.07 21.56 42.57
N ARG A 256 73.87 21.81 41.27
CA ARG A 256 74.84 22.57 40.43
C ARG A 256 74.97 24.03 40.87
N PHE A 257 73.90 24.67 41.34
CA PHE A 257 73.95 26.04 41.89
C PHE A 257 74.68 26.10 43.24
N LYS A 258 74.51 25.09 44.11
CA LYS A 258 75.27 24.98 45.38
C LYS A 258 76.78 24.82 45.16
N LEU A 259 77.22 24.14 44.10
CA LEU A 259 78.64 23.99 43.75
C LEU A 259 79.30 25.25 43.17
N LYS A 260 78.53 26.21 42.62
CA LYS A 260 79.07 27.39 41.93
C LYS A 260 79.03 28.70 42.73
N GLY A 261 78.68 28.69 44.02
CA GLY A 261 78.84 29.84 44.92
C GLY A 261 78.07 31.11 44.54
N LYS A 262 76.91 31.00 43.88
CA LYS A 262 76.00 32.12 43.57
C LYS A 262 74.58 31.79 44.04
N LYS A 263 73.90 32.75 44.68
CA LYS A 263 72.49 32.58 45.11
C LYS A 263 71.60 32.39 43.87
N ALA A 264 70.80 31.33 43.89
CA ALA A 264 69.82 31.05 42.84
C ALA A 264 68.75 32.17 42.81
N PRO A 265 68.27 32.58 41.63
CA PRO A 265 67.14 33.49 41.54
C PRO A 265 65.87 32.82 42.10
N PRO A 266 64.96 33.55 42.77
CA PRO A 266 63.68 32.99 43.20
C PRO A 266 62.85 32.71 41.94
N ILE A 267 62.56 31.43 41.68
CA ILE A 267 61.67 31.02 40.59
C ILE A 267 60.43 30.40 41.21
N ASP A 268 59.27 30.97 40.90
CA ASP A 268 57.96 30.51 41.35
C ASP A 268 57.71 29.07 40.90
N LYS A 269 57.46 28.18 41.87
CA LYS A 269 57.28 26.74 41.68
C LYS A 269 55.98 26.34 40.95
N ALA A 270 55.21 27.30 40.43
CA ALA A 270 53.89 27.03 39.87
C ALA A 270 53.87 26.86 38.34
N ASN A 271 54.86 27.35 37.59
CA ASN A 271 54.86 27.29 36.11
C ASN A 271 56.25 27.01 35.52
N LEU A 272 56.89 25.91 35.93
CA LEU A 272 58.18 25.46 35.40
C LEU A 272 57.98 24.20 34.54
N SER A 273 57.84 24.38 33.23
CA SER A 273 57.88 23.27 32.26
C SER A 273 59.33 22.89 31.96
N ARG A 274 59.56 21.59 31.67
CA ARG A 274 60.84 21.06 31.18
C ARG A 274 61.41 21.87 30.01
N GLN A 275 60.55 22.40 29.14
CA GLN A 275 60.96 23.26 28.03
C GLN A 275 61.65 24.54 28.49
N THR A 276 61.16 25.19 29.55
CA THR A 276 61.73 26.45 30.03
C THR A 276 63.12 26.24 30.63
N LEU A 277 63.34 25.12 31.33
CA LEU A 277 64.66 24.78 31.89
C LEU A 277 65.67 24.40 30.79
N LEU A 278 65.25 23.63 29.78
CA LEU A 278 66.10 23.29 28.64
C LEU A 278 66.46 24.53 27.80
N GLN A 279 65.51 25.47 27.64
CA GLN A 279 65.73 26.71 26.91
C GLN A 279 66.76 27.60 27.61
N ILE A 280 66.71 27.71 28.96
CA ILE A 280 67.71 28.44 29.74
C ILE A 280 69.10 27.80 29.56
N SER A 281 69.19 26.47 29.62
CA SER A 281 70.46 25.75 29.40
C SER A 281 71.02 25.94 27.99
N LEU A 282 70.16 25.93 26.96
CA LEU A 282 70.54 26.16 25.58
C LEU A 282 71.10 27.58 25.36
N ILE A 283 70.47 28.58 25.96
CA ILE A 283 70.93 29.99 25.90
C ILE A 283 72.31 30.12 26.56
N GLU A 284 72.55 29.45 27.69
CA GLU A 284 73.87 29.45 28.33
C GLU A 284 74.94 28.77 27.46
N GLN A 285 74.63 27.64 26.82
CA GLN A 285 75.55 26.98 25.89
C GLN A 285 75.85 27.83 24.65
N GLN A 286 74.84 28.53 24.11
CA GLN A 286 75.03 29.43 22.97
C GLN A 286 75.95 30.61 23.31
N LYS A 287 75.81 31.21 24.50
CA LYS A 287 76.74 32.26 24.97
C LYS A 287 78.18 31.74 25.07
N GLN A 288 78.37 30.54 25.62
CA GLN A 288 79.71 29.93 25.72
C GLN A 288 80.33 29.68 24.33
N ARG A 289 79.54 29.22 23.35
CA ARG A 289 80.01 29.05 21.96
C ARG A 289 80.43 30.37 21.34
N GLN A 290 79.64 31.44 21.50
CA GLN A 290 79.97 32.76 20.99
C GLN A 290 81.26 33.33 21.61
N ASP A 291 81.51 33.08 22.89
CA ASP A 291 82.74 33.52 23.56
C ASP A 291 83.98 32.76 23.07
N ILE A 292 83.86 31.47 22.75
CA ILE A 292 84.93 30.67 22.12
C ILE A 292 85.20 31.17 20.69
N GLU A 293 84.15 31.45 19.92
CA GLU A 293 84.28 31.94 18.55
C GLU A 293 85.01 33.29 18.51
N LYS A 294 84.70 34.21 19.44
CA LYS A 294 85.44 35.48 19.59
C LYS A 294 86.91 35.26 19.94
N LYS A 295 87.25 34.24 20.73
CA LYS A 295 88.65 33.88 21.04
C LYS A 295 89.37 33.30 19.81
N LEU A 296 88.70 32.45 19.04
CA LEU A 296 89.25 31.89 17.80
C LEU A 296 89.50 32.98 16.75
N GLN A 297 88.59 33.96 16.60
CA GLN A 297 88.79 35.09 15.69
C GLN A 297 90.01 35.96 16.07
N LYS A 298 90.30 36.13 17.37
CA LYS A 298 91.51 36.83 17.84
C LYS A 298 92.77 36.04 17.47
N LEU A 299 92.76 34.72 17.65
CA LEU A 299 93.86 33.83 17.26
C LEU A 299 94.12 33.85 15.74
N ALA A 300 93.07 33.85 14.92
CA ALA A 300 93.20 33.94 13.47
C ALA A 300 93.94 35.23 13.04
N LYS A 301 93.57 36.39 13.61
CA LYS A 301 94.26 37.65 13.36
C LYS A 301 95.74 37.59 13.76
N THR A 302 96.07 36.98 14.90
CA THR A 302 97.47 36.83 15.31
C THR A 302 98.27 35.94 14.36
N MET A 303 97.65 34.89 13.80
CA MET A 303 98.30 34.02 12.81
C MET A 303 98.57 34.75 11.49
N ASP A 304 97.63 35.58 11.01
CA ASP A 304 97.83 36.40 9.81
C ASP A 304 98.97 37.42 9.98
N HIS A 305 99.08 38.06 11.16
CA HIS A 305 100.20 38.95 11.46
C HIS A 305 101.54 38.20 11.45
N LEU A 306 101.57 36.99 11.98
CA LEU A 306 102.77 36.14 12.02
C LEU A 306 103.17 35.69 10.61
N GLU A 307 102.23 35.27 9.77
CA GLU A 307 102.51 34.96 8.37
C GLU A 307 103.03 36.16 7.58
N ARG A 308 102.44 37.35 7.79
CA ARG A 308 102.90 38.57 7.12
C ARG A 308 104.35 38.91 7.52
N ALA A 309 104.67 38.84 8.81
CA ALA A 309 106.03 39.06 9.29
C ALA A 309 107.04 38.06 8.69
N LYS A 310 106.67 36.77 8.59
CA LYS A 310 107.51 35.76 7.92
C LYS A 310 107.75 36.07 6.44
N ARG A 311 106.75 36.59 5.72
CA ARG A 311 106.91 36.98 4.31
C ARG A 311 107.82 38.20 4.15
N GLU A 312 107.70 39.18 5.05
CA GLU A 312 108.56 40.37 5.07
C GLU A 312 110.03 40.02 5.35
N GLU A 313 110.30 39.11 6.29
CA GLU A 313 111.67 38.62 6.53
C GLU A 313 112.22 37.76 5.37
N ALA A 314 111.37 36.99 4.68
CA ALA A 314 111.80 36.15 3.57
C ALA A 314 112.09 36.93 2.27
N ALA A 315 111.41 38.04 2.02
CA ALA A 315 111.56 38.85 0.81
C ALA A 315 113.02 39.25 0.49
N PRO A 316 113.82 39.84 1.42
CA PRO A 316 115.21 40.20 1.13
C PRO A 316 116.12 38.99 0.89
N LEU A 317 115.84 37.85 1.54
CA LEU A 317 116.60 36.61 1.31
C LEU A 317 116.35 36.05 -0.11
N ILE A 318 115.12 36.16 -0.60
CA ILE A 318 114.75 35.74 -1.96
C ILE A 318 115.36 36.69 -2.99
N GLU A 319 115.32 38.01 -2.77
CA GLU A 319 115.95 38.99 -3.66
C GLU A 319 117.47 38.81 -3.70
N ALA A 320 118.12 38.57 -2.56
CA ALA A 320 119.55 38.29 -2.51
C ALA A 320 119.91 37.02 -3.29
N ALA A 321 119.14 35.94 -3.14
CA ALA A 321 119.32 34.70 -3.90
C ALA A 321 119.11 34.92 -5.41
N TYR A 322 118.17 35.78 -5.80
CA TYR A 322 117.93 36.12 -7.21
C TYR A 322 119.08 36.92 -7.82
N GLN A 323 119.63 37.90 -7.09
CA GLN A 323 120.78 38.67 -7.54
C GLN A 323 122.05 37.80 -7.67
N GLN A 324 122.25 36.83 -6.77
CA GLN A 324 123.34 35.85 -6.88
C GLN A 324 123.23 35.04 -8.18
N ARG A 325 122.03 34.55 -8.52
CA ARG A 325 121.79 33.85 -9.79
C ARG A 325 122.10 34.72 -11.03
N LEU A 326 121.72 35.99 -11.01
CA LEU A 326 122.01 36.91 -12.13
C LEU A 326 123.53 37.13 -12.32
N VAL A 327 124.30 37.12 -11.24
CA VAL A 327 125.77 37.20 -11.29
C VAL A 327 126.36 35.90 -11.84
N GLU A 328 125.86 34.74 -11.40
CA GLU A 328 126.29 33.44 -11.91
C GLU A 328 126.00 33.28 -13.41
N GLU A 329 124.82 33.71 -13.89
CA GLU A 329 124.47 33.67 -15.31
C GLU A 329 125.33 34.61 -16.16
N ARG A 330 125.75 35.76 -15.62
CA ARG A 330 126.71 36.67 -16.29
C ARG A 330 128.14 36.15 -16.36
N ILE A 331 128.50 35.15 -15.54
CA ILE A 331 129.81 34.50 -15.58
C ILE A 331 129.80 33.31 -16.57
N LEU A 332 128.61 32.76 -16.87
CA LEU A 332 128.42 31.63 -17.77
C LEU A 332 128.16 32.02 -19.25
N HIS A 333 127.99 33.31 -19.54
CA HIS A 333 127.82 33.90 -20.88
C HIS A 333 128.84 35.00 -21.13
#